data_AF-A0AAU2YNW5-F1
#
_entry.id   AF-A0AAU2YNW5-F1
#
_cell.length_a   1.000
_cell.length_b   1.000
_cell.length_c   1.000
_cell.angle_alpha   90.00
_cell.angle_beta   90.00
_cell.angle_gamma   90.00
#
_symmetry.space_group_name_H-M   'P 1'
#
loop_
_entity.id
_entity.type
_entity.pdbx_description
1 polymer ?
#
loop_
_entity_poly.entity_id
_entity_poly.type
_entity_poly.pdbx_seq_one_letter_code
_entity_poly.pdbx_strand_id
1 'polypeptide(L)'
;MNTVLATLLGTLAGAIATIGAATATGWAQREGARIAARANHRTERRQPRHDAYAAILKAAMAIRERVDLESYEDTSPEEEERLMGGISNGWLEISLLGPPPVVISASGLRTTAHDMVVLMRRARLLGQRFLETDEDDEAAFDAAERAYSTTVDTIANSAIRLQETITKFALAASAALDEDGTESRRFTRRSRTA
;
A
#
# COMPACT_ATOMS: atom_id res chain seq x y z
N MET A 1 29.15 -55.08 46.46
CA MET A 1 29.20 -53.72 47.05
C MET A 1 29.50 -52.61 46.02
N ASN A 2 30.04 -52.92 44.83
CA ASN A 2 30.43 -51.89 43.84
C ASN A 2 29.25 -51.24 43.08
N THR A 3 28.08 -51.88 43.04
CA THR A 3 26.93 -51.46 42.25
C THR A 3 26.22 -50.22 42.79
N VAL A 4 26.18 -50.05 44.12
CA VAL A 4 25.49 -48.94 44.82
C VAL A 4 26.27 -47.62 44.68
N LEU A 5 27.61 -47.70 44.70
CA LEU A 5 28.47 -46.53 44.51
C LEU A 5 28.41 -46.00 43.07
N ALA A 6 28.34 -46.91 42.09
CA ALA A 6 28.18 -46.55 40.68
C ALA A 6 26.81 -45.91 40.38
N THR A 7 25.75 -46.35 41.04
CA THR A 7 24.41 -45.75 40.88
C THR A 7 24.34 -44.35 41.46
N LEU A 8 24.92 -44.13 42.65
CA LEU A 8 25.00 -42.80 43.28
C LEU A 8 25.79 -41.80 42.42
N LEU A 9 26.93 -42.22 41.86
CA LEU A 9 27.73 -41.40 40.94
C LEU A 9 26.97 -41.12 39.63
N GLY A 10 26.22 -42.09 39.09
CA GLY A 10 25.37 -41.91 37.91
C GLY A 10 24.23 -40.92 38.14
N THR A 11 23.55 -40.98 39.30
CA THR A 11 22.47 -40.05 39.64
C THR A 11 22.96 -38.63 39.92
N LEU A 12 24.15 -38.46 40.49
CA LEU A 12 24.72 -37.14 40.78
C LEU A 12 25.21 -36.46 39.49
N ALA A 13 25.81 -37.23 38.57
CA ALA A 13 26.14 -36.75 37.24
C ALA A 13 24.89 -36.36 36.43
N GLY A 14 23.80 -37.14 36.53
CA GLY A 14 22.51 -36.81 35.93
C GLY A 14 21.90 -35.51 36.48
N ALA A 15 21.94 -35.30 37.80
CA ALA A 15 21.38 -34.09 38.43
C ALA A 15 22.15 -32.81 38.03
N ILE A 16 23.48 -32.86 37.96
CA ILE A 16 24.32 -31.71 37.57
C ILE A 16 24.14 -31.39 36.07
N ALA A 17 24.05 -32.42 35.22
CA ALA A 17 23.74 -32.24 33.79
C ALA A 17 22.36 -31.59 33.59
N THR A 18 21.37 -31.93 34.42
CA THR A 18 20.01 -31.37 34.34
C THR A 18 19.98 -29.90 34.78
N ILE A 19 20.72 -29.51 35.83
CA ILE A 19 20.84 -28.11 36.28
C ILE A 19 21.58 -27.24 35.24
N GLY A 20 22.63 -27.78 34.61
CA GLY A 20 23.34 -27.10 33.51
C GLY A 20 22.46 -26.91 32.27
N ALA A 21 21.66 -27.92 31.91
CA ALA A 21 20.69 -27.82 30.83
C ALA A 21 19.56 -26.80 31.13
N ALA A 22 19.09 -26.74 32.38
CA ALA A 22 18.06 -25.80 32.81
C ALA A 22 18.54 -24.32 32.80
N THR A 23 19.79 -24.07 33.14
CA THR A 23 20.35 -22.71 33.10
C THR A 23 20.65 -22.24 31.67
N ALA A 24 21.18 -23.13 30.81
CA ALA A 24 21.37 -22.84 29.39
C ALA A 24 20.05 -22.58 28.65
N THR A 25 19.00 -23.36 28.93
CA THR A 25 17.66 -23.15 28.36
C THR A 25 17.02 -21.85 28.84
N GLY A 26 17.19 -21.47 30.12
CA GLY A 26 16.70 -20.18 30.64
C GLY A 26 17.34 -18.96 29.96
N TRP A 27 18.64 -19.02 29.63
CA TRP A 27 19.32 -17.96 28.88
C TRP A 27 18.88 -17.88 27.42
N ALA A 28 18.77 -19.03 26.74
CA ALA A 28 18.27 -19.09 25.37
C ALA A 28 16.82 -18.57 25.26
N GLN A 29 15.95 -18.91 26.22
CA GLN A 29 14.58 -18.40 26.28
C GLN A 29 14.53 -16.89 26.51
N ARG A 30 15.38 -16.33 27.38
CA ARG A 30 15.45 -14.88 27.59
C ARG A 30 15.90 -14.13 26.34
N GLU A 31 16.93 -14.62 25.65
CA GLU A 31 17.41 -13.96 24.43
C GLU A 31 16.40 -14.12 23.29
N GLY A 32 15.76 -15.29 23.17
CA GLY A 32 14.65 -15.52 22.26
C GLY A 32 13.47 -14.57 22.50
N ALA A 33 13.05 -14.39 23.75
CA ALA A 33 11.98 -13.46 24.11
C ALA A 33 12.35 -12.00 23.78
N ARG A 34 13.61 -11.60 24.01
CA ARG A 34 14.10 -10.26 23.68
C ARG A 34 14.14 -10.01 22.17
N ILE A 35 14.56 -11.00 21.38
CA ILE A 35 14.56 -10.94 19.92
C ILE A 35 13.12 -10.88 19.40
N ALA A 36 12.23 -11.73 19.91
CA ALA A 36 10.81 -11.75 19.54
C ALA A 36 10.12 -10.42 19.88
N ALA A 37 10.37 -9.85 21.07
CA ALA A 37 9.82 -8.54 21.45
C ALA A 37 10.29 -7.42 20.50
N ARG A 38 11.56 -7.42 20.11
CA ARG A 38 12.10 -6.45 19.14
C ARG A 38 11.52 -6.65 17.73
N ALA A 39 11.31 -7.90 17.32
CA ALA A 39 10.68 -8.22 16.05
C ALA A 39 9.21 -7.75 16.04
N ASN A 40 8.44 -8.09 17.07
CA ASN A 40 7.03 -7.69 17.22
C ASN A 40 6.88 -6.17 17.25
N HIS A 41 7.72 -5.46 18.00
CA HIS A 41 7.69 -4.00 18.06
C HIS A 41 7.99 -3.34 16.70
N ARG A 42 8.81 -3.98 15.86
CA ARG A 42 9.03 -3.50 14.48
C ARG A 42 7.83 -3.77 13.60
N THR A 43 7.25 -4.95 13.68
CA THR A 43 6.03 -5.32 12.93
C THR A 43 4.86 -4.39 13.27
N GLU A 44 4.62 -4.14 14.56
CA GLU A 44 3.57 -3.22 15.03
C GLU A 44 3.70 -1.80 14.47
N ARG A 45 4.93 -1.32 14.22
CA ARG A 45 5.16 0.00 13.63
C ARG A 45 5.01 0.02 12.11
N ARG A 46 5.18 -1.11 11.43
CA ARG A 46 5.11 -1.22 9.96
C ARG A 46 3.70 -1.49 9.48
N GLN A 47 2.95 -2.29 10.22
CA GLN A 47 1.60 -2.70 9.84
C GLN A 47 0.69 -1.51 9.49
N PRO A 48 0.64 -0.42 10.28
CA PRO A 48 -0.24 0.72 9.97
C PRO A 48 0.12 1.43 8.66
N ARG A 49 1.41 1.51 8.32
CA ARG A 49 1.87 2.10 7.05
C ARG A 49 1.52 1.21 5.88
N HIS A 50 1.80 -0.08 6.01
CA HIS A 50 1.46 -1.06 4.99
C HIS A 50 -0.05 -1.03 4.68
N ASP A 51 -0.88 -1.03 5.72
CA ASP A 51 -2.33 -1.04 5.57
C ASP A 51 -2.84 0.26 4.91
N ALA A 52 -2.30 1.41 5.31
CA ALA A 52 -2.62 2.69 4.68
C ALA A 52 -2.21 2.72 3.18
N TYR A 53 -1.03 2.21 2.83
CA TYR A 53 -0.55 2.13 1.45
C TYR A 53 -1.41 1.18 0.62
N ALA A 54 -1.77 0.02 1.18
CA ALA A 54 -2.65 -0.94 0.53
C ALA A 54 -4.06 -0.36 0.31
N ALA A 55 -4.59 0.40 1.26
CA ALA A 55 -5.92 1.01 1.17
C ALA A 55 -6.00 2.02 0.01
N ILE A 56 -5.04 2.95 -0.11
CA ILE A 56 -5.06 3.92 -1.22
C ILE A 56 -4.85 3.24 -2.58
N LEU A 57 -3.98 2.23 -2.65
CA LEU A 57 -3.75 1.46 -3.89
C LEU A 57 -5.01 0.75 -4.32
N LYS A 58 -5.69 0.08 -3.38
CA LYS A 58 -6.96 -0.60 -3.66
C LYS A 58 -8.01 0.38 -4.18
N ALA A 59 -8.13 1.56 -3.59
CA ALA A 59 -9.06 2.60 -4.06
C ALA A 59 -8.70 3.09 -5.47
N ALA A 60 -7.42 3.35 -5.76
CA ALA A 60 -6.98 3.79 -7.08
C ALA A 60 -7.16 2.69 -8.15
N MET A 61 -6.90 1.43 -7.80
CA MET A 61 -7.13 0.29 -8.69
C MET A 61 -8.60 0.09 -9.01
N ALA A 62 -9.51 0.32 -8.05
CA ALA A 62 -10.95 0.26 -8.29
C ALA A 62 -11.41 1.34 -9.30
N ILE A 63 -10.84 2.54 -9.25
CA ILE A 63 -11.09 3.60 -10.24
C ILE A 63 -10.56 3.15 -11.61
N ARG A 64 -9.34 2.63 -11.67
CA ARG A 64 -8.75 2.15 -12.92
C ARG A 64 -9.58 1.02 -13.54
N GLU A 65 -10.01 0.05 -12.75
CA GLU A 65 -10.81 -1.11 -13.22
C GLU A 65 -12.10 -0.64 -13.90
N ARG A 66 -12.76 0.39 -13.37
CA ARG A 66 -13.94 0.97 -14.03
C ARG A 66 -13.66 1.56 -15.40
N VAL A 67 -12.50 2.18 -15.57
CA VAL A 67 -12.07 2.75 -16.85
C VAL A 67 -11.66 1.66 -17.83
N ASP A 68 -10.91 0.66 -17.37
CA ASP A 68 -10.44 -0.47 -18.20
C ASP A 68 -11.60 -1.33 -18.73
N LEU A 69 -12.72 -1.39 -18.01
CA LEU A 69 -13.95 -2.09 -18.44
C LEU A 69 -14.86 -1.24 -19.35
N GLU A 70 -14.43 -0.03 -19.73
CA GLU A 70 -15.22 0.96 -20.47
C GLU A 70 -16.55 1.35 -19.78
N SER A 71 -16.74 0.94 -18.52
CA SER A 71 -17.93 1.16 -17.70
C SER A 71 -17.94 2.52 -16.98
N TYR A 72 -17.17 3.49 -17.49
CA TYR A 72 -16.98 4.79 -16.83
C TYR A 72 -18.18 5.73 -16.96
N GLU A 73 -19.07 5.47 -17.92
CA GLU A 73 -20.32 6.23 -18.10
C GLU A 73 -21.49 5.69 -17.27
N ASP A 74 -21.42 4.43 -16.83
CA ASP A 74 -22.44 3.75 -16.02
C ASP A 74 -22.28 3.97 -14.51
N THR A 75 -21.62 5.06 -14.11
CA THR A 75 -21.39 5.37 -12.69
C THR A 75 -22.63 5.94 -12.03
N SER A 76 -22.85 5.69 -10.75
CA SER A 76 -23.86 6.44 -9.98
C SER A 76 -23.21 7.57 -9.18
N PRO A 77 -23.95 8.64 -8.82
CA PRO A 77 -23.43 9.68 -7.92
C PRO A 77 -22.89 9.11 -6.59
N GLU A 78 -23.57 8.12 -6.01
CA GLU A 78 -23.16 7.45 -4.78
C GLU A 78 -21.86 6.66 -4.98
N GLU A 79 -21.69 6.05 -6.15
CA GLU A 79 -20.45 5.37 -6.49
C GLU A 79 -19.29 6.35 -6.67
N GLU A 80 -19.50 7.46 -7.38
CA GLU A 80 -18.52 8.54 -7.54
C GLU A 80 -18.06 9.07 -6.17
N GLU A 81 -19.01 9.32 -5.26
CA GLU A 81 -18.71 9.75 -3.89
C GLU A 81 -17.92 8.69 -3.10
N ARG A 82 -18.31 7.42 -3.22
CA ARG A 82 -17.58 6.30 -2.60
C ARG A 82 -16.14 6.19 -3.09
N LEU A 83 -15.90 6.32 -4.39
CA LEU A 83 -14.57 6.29 -4.99
C LEU A 83 -13.71 7.47 -4.50
N MET A 84 -14.26 8.68 -4.49
CA MET A 84 -13.59 9.87 -3.95
C MET A 84 -13.28 9.76 -2.45
N GLY A 85 -14.23 9.22 -1.68
CA GLY A 85 -14.08 8.97 -0.25
C GLY A 85 -12.96 7.98 0.04
N GLY A 86 -12.88 6.87 -0.73
CA GLY A 86 -11.81 5.87 -0.61
C GLY A 86 -10.42 6.47 -0.80
N ILE A 87 -10.24 7.29 -1.84
CA ILE A 87 -8.97 7.98 -2.10
C ILE A 87 -8.64 9.01 -1.00
N SER A 88 -9.63 9.78 -0.57
CA SER A 88 -9.42 10.84 0.43
C SER A 88 -9.07 10.27 1.81
N ASN A 89 -9.71 9.16 2.21
CA ASN A 89 -9.42 8.47 3.47
C ASN A 89 -8.01 7.86 3.46
N GLY A 90 -7.64 7.15 2.38
CA GLY A 90 -6.29 6.58 2.25
C GLY A 90 -5.20 7.65 2.25
N TRP A 91 -5.46 8.80 1.59
CA TRP A 91 -4.55 9.94 1.61
C TRP A 91 -4.33 10.49 3.02
N LEU A 92 -5.37 10.61 3.84
CA LEU A 92 -5.25 11.14 5.20
C LEU A 92 -4.29 10.29 6.03
N GLU A 93 -4.44 8.97 6.01
CA GLU A 93 -3.55 8.06 6.76
C GLU A 93 -2.09 8.15 6.28
N ILE A 94 -1.88 8.21 4.96
CA ILE A 94 -0.54 8.32 4.38
C ILE A 94 0.11 9.65 4.72
N SER A 95 -0.64 10.75 4.71
CA SER A 95 -0.12 12.07 5.05
C SER A 95 0.37 12.16 6.50
N LEU A 96 -0.17 11.33 7.39
CA LEU A 96 0.20 11.26 8.80
C LEU A 96 1.37 10.29 9.05
N LEU A 97 1.41 9.15 8.36
CA LEU A 97 2.32 8.05 8.67
C LEU A 97 3.48 7.89 7.69
N GLY A 98 3.34 8.43 6.47
CA GLY A 98 4.25 8.20 5.36
C GLY A 98 5.51 9.07 5.40
N PRO A 99 6.67 8.53 4.96
CA PRO A 99 7.85 9.35 4.75
C PRO A 99 7.64 10.29 3.54
N PRO A 100 8.39 11.40 3.45
CA PRO A 100 8.17 12.43 2.43
C PRO A 100 8.09 11.92 0.97
N PRO A 101 8.93 10.96 0.51
CA PRO A 101 8.83 10.45 -0.86
C PRO A 101 7.47 9.77 -1.16
N VAL A 102 6.92 9.07 -0.17
CA VAL A 102 5.61 8.39 -0.28
C VAL A 102 4.48 9.39 -0.23
N VAL A 103 4.57 10.41 0.62
CA VAL A 103 3.55 11.47 0.69
C VAL A 103 3.48 12.25 -0.64
N ILE A 104 4.63 12.57 -1.25
CA ILE A 104 4.67 13.27 -2.54
C ILE A 104 4.03 12.42 -3.64
N SER A 105 4.38 11.14 -3.75
CA SER A 105 3.82 10.26 -4.77
C SER A 105 2.33 9.97 -4.54
N ALA A 106 1.90 9.80 -3.30
CA ALA A 106 0.49 9.64 -2.92
C ALA A 106 -0.33 10.89 -3.26
N SER A 107 0.23 12.08 -3.10
CA SER A 107 -0.45 13.32 -3.49
C SER A 107 -0.70 13.36 -5.00
N GLY A 108 0.29 12.95 -5.81
CA GLY A 108 0.12 12.85 -7.26
C GLY A 108 -0.97 11.84 -7.64
N LEU A 109 -0.94 10.65 -7.02
CA LEU A 109 -1.95 9.61 -7.21
C LEU A 109 -3.35 10.11 -6.84
N ARG A 110 -3.50 10.77 -5.69
CA ARG A 110 -4.78 11.34 -5.24
C ARG A 110 -5.34 12.32 -6.25
N THR A 111 -4.53 13.27 -6.72
CA THR A 111 -4.98 14.28 -7.69
C THR A 111 -5.45 13.61 -8.97
N THR A 112 -4.65 12.70 -9.55
CA THR A 112 -5.02 12.01 -10.78
C THR A 112 -6.25 11.11 -10.62
N ALA A 113 -6.40 10.43 -9.48
CA ALA A 113 -7.58 9.63 -9.18
C ALA A 113 -8.83 10.49 -9.02
N HIS A 114 -8.72 11.64 -8.37
CA HIS A 114 -9.83 12.60 -8.22
C HIS A 114 -10.25 13.16 -9.59
N ASP A 115 -9.29 13.60 -10.40
CA ASP A 115 -9.56 14.10 -11.75
C ASP A 115 -10.25 13.04 -12.61
N MET A 116 -9.85 11.77 -12.48
CA MET A 116 -10.51 10.65 -13.17
C MET A 116 -11.98 10.52 -12.76
N VAL A 117 -12.31 10.54 -11.47
CA VAL A 117 -13.72 10.44 -11.02
C VAL A 117 -14.55 11.62 -11.51
N VAL A 118 -13.97 12.83 -11.55
CA VAL A 118 -14.63 14.01 -12.13
C VAL A 118 -14.90 13.81 -13.63
N LEU A 119 -13.96 13.23 -14.38
CA LEU A 119 -14.15 12.91 -15.78
C LEU A 119 -15.22 11.83 -16.01
N MET A 120 -15.24 10.78 -15.19
CA MET A 120 -16.30 9.74 -15.23
C MET A 120 -17.68 10.37 -15.06
N ARG A 121 -17.86 11.21 -14.02
CA ARG A 121 -19.09 11.96 -13.79
C ARG A 121 -19.47 12.82 -15.01
N ARG A 122 -18.49 13.52 -15.60
CA ARG A 122 -18.71 14.36 -16.76
C ARG A 122 -19.14 13.54 -17.99
N ALA A 123 -18.49 12.40 -18.24
CA ALA A 123 -18.83 11.49 -19.33
C ALA A 123 -20.27 11.00 -19.19
N ARG A 124 -20.67 10.55 -18.01
CA ARG A 124 -22.06 10.14 -17.73
C ARG A 124 -23.07 11.24 -18.04
N LEU A 125 -22.85 12.46 -17.53
CA LEU A 125 -23.78 13.57 -17.75
C LEU A 125 -23.87 13.96 -19.24
N LEU A 126 -22.74 13.91 -19.95
CA LEU A 126 -22.72 14.21 -21.38
C LEU A 126 -23.32 13.08 -22.23
N GLY A 127 -23.11 11.81 -21.84
CA GLY A 127 -23.71 10.65 -22.50
C GLY A 127 -25.23 10.70 -22.37
N GLN A 128 -25.75 10.98 -21.17
CA GLN A 128 -27.19 11.19 -20.98
C GLN A 128 -27.72 12.32 -21.86
N ARG A 129 -27.03 13.47 -21.89
CA ARG A 129 -27.44 14.61 -22.71
C ARG A 129 -27.42 14.28 -24.21
N PHE A 130 -26.42 13.54 -24.67
CA PHE A 130 -26.31 13.10 -26.05
C PHE A 130 -27.51 12.22 -26.44
N LEU A 131 -27.88 11.25 -25.59
CA LEU A 131 -29.05 10.38 -25.80
C LEU A 131 -30.40 11.14 -25.76
N GLU A 132 -30.48 12.24 -25.02
CA GLU A 132 -31.68 13.08 -24.93
C GLU A 132 -31.78 14.13 -26.04
N THR A 133 -30.73 14.32 -26.85
CA THR A 133 -30.71 15.33 -27.91
C THR A 133 -31.45 14.82 -29.15
N ASP A 134 -32.33 15.66 -29.71
CA ASP A 134 -33.08 15.33 -30.93
C ASP A 134 -32.13 15.17 -32.12
N GLU A 135 -32.19 14.03 -32.80
CA GLU A 135 -31.36 13.74 -33.99
C GLU A 135 -31.75 14.64 -35.17
N ASP A 136 -32.98 15.18 -35.19
CA ASP A 136 -33.43 16.11 -36.23
C ASP A 136 -32.81 17.52 -36.07
N ASP A 137 -32.29 17.86 -34.88
CA ASP A 137 -31.50 19.08 -34.64
C ASP A 137 -30.00 18.77 -34.81
N GLU A 138 -29.57 18.68 -36.07
CA GLU A 138 -28.20 18.33 -36.49
C GLU A 138 -27.14 19.17 -35.75
N ALA A 139 -27.39 20.46 -35.55
CA ALA A 139 -26.44 21.34 -34.88
C ALA A 139 -26.29 21.03 -33.38
N ALA A 140 -27.40 20.72 -32.70
CA ALA A 140 -27.39 20.32 -31.30
C ALA A 140 -26.76 18.93 -31.12
N PHE A 141 -27.12 17.98 -32.00
CA PHE A 141 -26.58 16.62 -31.99
C PHE A 141 -25.06 16.61 -32.17
N ASP A 142 -24.54 17.29 -33.21
CA ASP A 142 -23.10 17.42 -33.48
C ASP A 142 -22.34 18.05 -32.30
N ALA A 143 -22.96 19.00 -31.60
CA ALA A 143 -22.35 19.64 -30.45
C ALA A 143 -22.28 18.70 -29.24
N ALA A 144 -23.33 17.90 -29.01
CA ALA A 144 -23.38 16.91 -27.95
C ALA A 144 -22.38 15.77 -28.21
N GLU A 145 -22.34 15.23 -29.43
CA GLU A 145 -21.40 14.19 -29.85
C GLU A 145 -19.95 14.64 -29.64
N ARG A 146 -19.58 15.81 -30.15
CA ARG A 146 -18.22 16.36 -29.99
C ARG A 146 -17.83 16.53 -28.53
N ALA A 147 -18.74 17.02 -27.68
CA ALA A 147 -18.48 17.21 -26.27
C ALA A 147 -18.26 15.88 -25.53
N TYR A 148 -19.08 14.87 -25.85
CA TYR A 148 -18.96 13.53 -25.28
C TYR A 148 -17.66 12.85 -25.75
N SER A 149 -17.41 12.82 -27.06
CA SER A 149 -16.19 12.25 -27.68
C SER A 149 -14.90 12.87 -27.10
N THR A 150 -14.84 14.20 -26.97
CA THR A 150 -13.69 14.90 -26.34
C THR A 150 -13.48 14.46 -24.89
N THR A 151 -14.55 14.17 -24.16
CA THR A 151 -14.46 13.72 -22.76
C THR A 151 -13.92 12.28 -22.69
N VAL A 152 -14.36 11.40 -23.58
CA VAL A 152 -13.85 10.02 -23.72
C VAL A 152 -12.35 10.02 -24.02
N ASP A 153 -11.89 10.84 -24.96
CA ASP A 153 -10.46 10.98 -25.27
C ASP A 153 -9.66 11.47 -24.04
N THR A 154 -10.25 12.36 -23.25
CA THR A 154 -9.63 12.88 -22.02
C THR A 154 -9.55 11.79 -20.94
N ILE A 155 -10.55 10.91 -20.84
CA ILE A 155 -10.54 9.75 -19.95
C ILE A 155 -9.42 8.79 -20.33
N ALA A 156 -9.31 8.42 -21.60
CA ALA A 156 -8.27 7.50 -22.08
C ALA A 156 -6.85 8.01 -21.72
N ASN A 157 -6.58 9.29 -21.99
CA ASN A 157 -5.30 9.92 -21.63
C ASN A 157 -5.08 9.97 -20.11
N SER A 158 -6.14 10.22 -19.34
CA SER A 158 -6.06 10.25 -17.88
C SER A 158 -5.87 8.86 -17.28
N ALA A 159 -6.34 7.80 -17.94
CA ALA A 159 -6.17 6.42 -17.51
C ALA A 159 -4.69 6.00 -17.53
N ILE A 160 -3.98 6.39 -18.60
CA ILE A 160 -2.53 6.20 -18.72
C ILE A 160 -1.81 6.91 -17.57
N ARG A 161 -2.16 8.18 -17.30
CA ARG A 161 -1.57 8.94 -16.18
C ARG A 161 -1.89 8.33 -14.82
N LEU A 162 -3.10 7.81 -14.63
CA LEU A 162 -3.49 7.11 -13.40
C LEU A 162 -2.64 5.86 -13.20
N GLN A 163 -2.45 5.05 -14.25
CA GLN A 163 -1.59 3.86 -14.18
C GLN A 163 -0.13 4.22 -13.87
N GLU A 164 0.40 5.30 -14.45
CA GLU A 164 1.75 5.78 -14.14
C GLU A 164 1.88 6.24 -12.68
N THR A 165 0.90 6.98 -12.15
CA THR A 165 0.92 7.46 -10.77
C THR A 165 0.73 6.33 -9.76
N ILE A 166 -0.10 5.32 -10.07
CA ILE A 166 -0.20 4.07 -9.30
C ILE A 166 1.18 3.40 -9.21
N THR A 167 1.86 3.24 -10.34
CA THR A 167 3.17 2.59 -10.41
C THR A 167 4.22 3.37 -9.61
N LYS A 168 4.27 4.70 -9.78
CA LYS A 168 5.19 5.59 -9.03
C LYS A 168 4.94 5.52 -7.52
N PHE A 169 3.67 5.52 -7.10
CA PHE A 169 3.31 5.38 -5.69
C PHE A 169 3.71 4.01 -5.14
N ALA A 170 3.39 2.92 -5.84
CA ALA A 170 3.72 1.55 -5.42
C ALA A 170 5.24 1.36 -5.25
N LEU A 171 6.06 1.90 -6.16
CA LEU A 171 7.51 1.85 -6.04
C LEU A 171 8.02 2.63 -4.82
N ALA A 172 7.51 3.85 -4.59
CA ALA A 172 7.87 4.65 -3.42
C ALA A 172 7.45 3.97 -2.11
N ALA A 173 6.25 3.39 -2.07
CA ALA A 173 5.71 2.67 -0.93
C ALA A 173 6.53 1.41 -0.62
N SER A 174 6.88 0.61 -1.63
CA SER A 174 7.76 -0.56 -1.48
C SER A 174 9.12 -0.16 -0.92
N ALA A 175 9.78 0.84 -1.53
CA ALA A 175 11.07 1.32 -1.05
C ALA A 175 11.02 1.80 0.41
N ALA A 176 9.95 2.49 0.81
CA ALA A 176 9.74 2.94 2.19
C ALA A 176 9.48 1.79 3.18
N LEU A 177 8.93 0.67 2.72
CA LEU A 177 8.76 -0.54 3.53
C LEU A 177 10.04 -1.36 3.62
N ASP A 178 10.89 -1.32 2.58
CA ASP A 178 12.18 -2.00 2.47
C ASP A 178 13.31 -1.27 3.21
N GLU A 179 13.23 0.07 3.38
CA GLU A 179 14.12 0.90 4.24
C GLU A 179 13.88 0.66 5.74
N ASP A 180 13.97 -0.60 6.12
CA ASP A 180 13.39 -1.15 7.34
C ASP A 180 14.43 -1.26 8.47
N GLY A 181 15.66 -0.79 8.19
CA GLY A 181 16.82 -0.81 9.07
C GLY A 181 17.61 -2.12 9.05
N THR A 182 17.28 -3.09 8.20
CA THR A 182 18.09 -4.31 7.97
C THR A 182 19.24 -4.09 7.00
N GLU A 183 19.17 -3.05 6.17
CA GLU A 183 20.36 -2.52 5.51
C GLU A 183 21.31 -2.02 6.60
N SER A 184 22.21 -2.90 7.03
CA SER A 184 23.38 -2.54 7.81
C SER A 184 24.00 -1.37 7.06
N ARG A 185 23.93 -0.16 7.65
CA ARG A 185 24.72 0.99 7.23
C ARG A 185 26.14 0.45 7.08
N ARG A 186 26.52 0.09 5.85
CA ARG A 186 27.89 -0.23 5.50
C ARG A 186 28.58 1.07 5.81
N PHE A 187 29.21 1.11 6.97
CA PHE A 187 30.02 2.21 7.43
C PHE A 187 31.04 2.36 6.30
N THR A 188 30.78 3.28 5.38
CA THR A 188 31.74 3.72 4.38
C THR A 188 32.80 4.40 5.20
N ARG A 189 33.76 3.58 5.66
CA ARG A 189 34.97 3.99 6.32
C ARG A 189 35.68 4.85 5.29
N ARG A 190 35.39 6.15 5.31
CA ARG A 190 36.13 7.17 4.56
C ARG A 190 37.59 6.98 4.97
N SER A 191 38.36 6.30 4.13
CA SER A 191 39.80 6.29 4.22
C SER A 191 40.23 7.73 4.00
N ARG A 192 40.54 8.40 5.11
CA ARG A 192 41.28 9.65 5.14
C ARG A 192 42.67 9.31 4.58
N THR A 193 42.85 9.45 3.27
CA THR A 193 44.19 9.49 2.68
C THR A 193 44.79 10.84 3.04
N ALA A 194 45.90 10.76 3.78
CA ALA A 194 46.79 11.86 4.10
C ALA A 194 47.62 12.26 2.87
#